data_AF-A0A1Y4J194-F1
#
_entry.id   AF-A0A1Y4J194-F1
#
_cell.length_a   1.000
_cell.length_b   1.000
_cell.length_c   1.000
_cell.angle_alpha   90.00
_cell.angle_beta   90.00
_cell.angle_gamma   90.00
#
_symmetry.space_group_name_H-M   'P 1'
#
loop_
_entity.id
_entity.type
_entity.pdbx_description
1 polymer ?
#
loop_
_entity_poly.entity_id
_entity_poly.type
_entity_poly.pdbx_seq_one_letter_code
_entity_poly.pdbx_strand_id
1 'polypeptide(L)'
;MANSITKEEHERNKRRRFRQLLGAGLCLLILIGAFNVLAAAVSGVAALFDDTDKKLEYEARLQTLVMFDPLPFPSLDQMDDSTAALVKESAIWSALYTAQQSSTGLDNYQRDPDTDALIMPAVDVDAAIAALYGPDYKITHGSFDGVDMSYIYLEEQQGYLIPVTSQMGLYTPKVEQLKKQDGKLRVTVGYVPTPALSGDYSMSTPSEPTKYMDYIFEKNGRTWYLTALETSEMKPAASSTTTASQPTEDAVGPEFDPTSAIAGNADSALLQGGDSQQADSAATDENGETTEEG
;
A
#
# COMPACT_ATOMS: atom_id res chain seq x y z
N MET A 1 -88.09 17.79 -4.87
CA MET A 1 -86.94 17.99 -5.77
C MET A 1 -86.11 16.72 -5.73
N ALA A 2 -86.24 15.84 -6.73
CA ALA A 2 -85.48 14.60 -6.80
C ALA A 2 -84.76 14.58 -8.15
N ASN A 3 -83.43 14.73 -8.12
CA ASN A 3 -82.57 14.59 -9.29
C ASN A 3 -82.51 13.11 -9.69
N SER A 4 -83.45 12.66 -10.52
CA SER A 4 -83.38 11.34 -11.16
C SER A 4 -82.51 11.42 -12.40
N ILE A 5 -81.19 11.30 -12.23
CA ILE A 5 -80.28 11.05 -13.37
C ILE A 5 -80.63 9.66 -13.91
N THR A 6 -81.16 9.64 -15.12
CA THR A 6 -81.61 8.44 -15.83
C THR A 6 -80.41 7.52 -16.09
N LYS A 7 -80.56 6.20 -15.87
CA LYS A 7 -79.48 5.19 -16.01
C LYS A 7 -78.72 5.26 -17.36
N GLU A 8 -79.35 5.76 -18.41
CA GLU A 8 -78.74 5.97 -19.74
C GLU A 8 -77.67 7.08 -19.78
N GLU A 9 -77.79 8.13 -18.96
CA GLU A 9 -76.74 9.17 -18.89
C GLU A 9 -75.48 8.67 -18.18
N HIS A 10 -75.63 7.76 -17.22
CA HIS A 10 -74.50 7.12 -16.54
C HIS A 10 -73.69 6.23 -17.48
N GLU A 11 -74.35 5.44 -18.35
CA GLU A 11 -73.71 4.59 -19.38
C GLU A 11 -72.85 5.41 -20.36
N ARG A 12 -73.37 6.53 -20.85
CA ARG A 12 -72.67 7.40 -21.80
C ARG A 12 -71.45 8.09 -21.19
N ASN A 13 -71.55 8.55 -19.95
CA ASN A 13 -70.42 9.13 -19.22
C ASN A 13 -69.36 8.09 -18.84
N LYS A 14 -69.76 6.84 -18.54
CA LYS A 14 -68.84 5.74 -18.21
C LYS A 14 -67.89 5.41 -19.37
N ARG A 15 -68.39 5.43 -20.61
CA ARG A 15 -67.58 5.20 -21.83
C ARG A 15 -66.62 6.35 -22.16
N ARG A 16 -66.91 7.59 -21.74
CA ARG A 16 -65.98 8.73 -21.85
C ARG A 16 -64.88 8.66 -20.77
N ARG A 17 -65.26 8.40 -19.52
CA ARG A 17 -64.30 8.25 -18.41
C ARG A 17 -63.38 7.04 -18.59
N PHE A 18 -63.87 5.95 -19.17
CA PHE A 18 -63.04 4.78 -19.49
C PHE A 18 -61.95 5.09 -20.52
N ARG A 19 -62.27 5.89 -21.56
CA ARG A 19 -61.27 6.36 -22.55
C ARG A 19 -60.26 7.33 -21.92
N GLN A 20 -60.68 8.18 -20.99
CA GLN A 20 -59.79 9.07 -20.25
C GLN A 20 -58.85 8.29 -19.31
N LEU A 21 -59.35 7.25 -18.64
CA LEU A 21 -58.55 6.34 -17.80
C LEU A 21 -57.54 5.55 -18.62
N LEU A 22 -57.92 5.06 -19.80
CA LEU A 22 -57.01 4.39 -20.73
C LEU A 22 -55.91 5.34 -21.22
N GLY A 23 -56.26 6.56 -21.61
CA GLY A 23 -55.28 7.58 -22.01
C GLY A 23 -54.33 7.97 -20.87
N ALA A 24 -54.86 8.13 -19.66
CA ALA A 24 -54.05 8.40 -18.47
C ALA A 24 -53.09 7.24 -18.15
N GLY A 25 -53.55 6.00 -18.28
CA GLY A 25 -52.71 4.81 -18.12
C GLY A 25 -51.58 4.74 -19.15
N LEU A 26 -51.86 5.09 -20.41
CA LEU A 26 -50.85 5.16 -21.45
C LEU A 26 -49.81 6.26 -21.18
N CYS A 27 -50.25 7.46 -20.77
CA CYS A 27 -49.32 8.53 -20.39
C CYS A 27 -48.43 8.12 -19.20
N LEU A 28 -48.99 7.43 -18.21
CA LEU A 28 -48.22 6.93 -17.07
C LEU A 28 -47.15 5.92 -17.51
N LEU A 29 -47.50 4.98 -18.40
CA LEU A 29 -46.54 4.01 -18.95
C LEU A 29 -45.42 4.70 -19.75
N ILE A 30 -45.75 5.74 -20.53
CA ILE A 30 -44.75 6.54 -21.25
C ILE A 30 -43.81 7.25 -20.27
N LEU A 31 -44.32 7.82 -19.18
CA LEU A 31 -43.50 8.50 -18.17
C LEU A 31 -42.55 7.52 -17.45
N ILE A 32 -43.03 6.34 -17.08
CA ILE A 32 -42.19 5.29 -16.47
C ILE A 32 -41.11 4.83 -17.46
N GLY A 33 -41.48 4.63 -18.73
CA GLY A 33 -40.53 4.29 -19.79
C GLY A 33 -39.46 5.37 -19.98
N ALA A 34 -39.85 6.64 -20.03
CA ALA A 34 -38.93 7.77 -20.16
C ALA A 34 -37.98 7.87 -18.96
N PHE A 35 -38.47 7.67 -17.73
CA PHE A 35 -37.64 7.68 -16.53
C PHE A 35 -36.59 6.56 -16.54
N ASN A 36 -36.98 5.34 -16.93
CA ASN A 36 -36.04 4.23 -17.04
C ASN A 36 -34.99 4.45 -18.13
N VAL A 37 -35.36 5.04 -19.28
CA VAL A 37 -34.40 5.39 -20.34
C VAL A 37 -33.43 6.47 -19.86
N LEU A 38 -33.90 7.50 -19.16
CA LEU A 38 -33.03 8.52 -18.58
C LEU A 38 -32.09 7.93 -17.53
N ALA A 39 -32.60 7.07 -16.64
CA ALA A 39 -31.79 6.42 -15.61
C ALA A 39 -30.71 5.52 -16.24
N ALA A 40 -31.06 4.75 -17.28
CA ALA A 40 -30.10 3.92 -18.03
C ALA A 40 -29.08 4.76 -18.81
N ALA A 41 -29.47 5.92 -19.34
CA ALA A 41 -28.54 6.82 -20.01
C ALA A 41 -27.53 7.44 -19.03
N VAL A 42 -27.98 7.88 -17.85
CA VAL A 42 -27.11 8.46 -16.82
C VAL A 42 -26.19 7.40 -16.21
N SER A 43 -26.69 6.19 -15.92
CA SER A 43 -25.86 5.10 -15.41
C SER A 43 -24.86 4.58 -16.44
N GLY A 44 -25.24 4.53 -17.72
CA GLY A 44 -24.33 4.18 -18.81
C GLY A 44 -23.19 5.19 -18.97
N VAL A 45 -23.45 6.49 -18.79
CA VAL A 45 -22.39 7.52 -18.83
C VAL A 45 -21.48 7.41 -17.60
N ALA A 46 -22.03 7.17 -16.41
CA ALA A 46 -21.22 6.97 -15.20
C ALA A 46 -20.29 5.74 -15.32
N ALA A 47 -20.79 4.63 -15.85
CA ALA A 47 -19.99 3.42 -16.08
C ALA A 47 -18.88 3.60 -17.13
N LEU A 48 -19.04 4.53 -18.08
CA LEU A 48 -17.99 4.85 -19.05
C LEU A 48 -16.85 5.71 -18.45
N PHE A 49 -17.11 6.38 -17.34
CA PHE A 49 -16.09 7.10 -16.55
C PHE A 49 -15.67 6.33 -15.29
N ASP A 50 -16.22 5.14 -15.08
CA ASP A 50 -15.85 4.28 -13.97
C ASP A 50 -14.57 3.52 -14.33
N ASP A 51 -13.44 4.11 -13.96
CA ASP A 51 -12.12 3.51 -14.10
C ASP A 51 -11.74 2.66 -12.87
N THR A 52 -12.68 2.30 -11.99
CA THR A 52 -12.39 1.55 -10.74
C THR A 52 -11.65 0.24 -11.01
N ASP A 53 -12.11 -0.58 -11.95
CA ASP A 53 -11.45 -1.85 -12.28
C ASP A 53 -10.01 -1.63 -12.81
N LYS A 54 -9.82 -0.58 -13.64
CA LYS A 54 -8.48 -0.26 -14.15
C LYS A 54 -7.57 0.27 -13.05
N LYS A 55 -8.10 1.07 -12.13
CA LYS A 55 -7.36 1.57 -10.97
C LYS A 55 -6.87 0.40 -10.12
N LEU A 56 -7.75 -0.55 -9.80
CA LEU A 56 -7.40 -1.78 -9.08
C LEU A 56 -6.35 -2.61 -9.83
N GLU A 57 -6.45 -2.71 -11.16
CA GLU A 57 -5.43 -3.36 -12.00
C GLU A 57 -4.06 -2.69 -11.84
N TYR A 58 -3.99 -1.35 -11.90
CA TYR A 58 -2.74 -0.62 -11.73
C TYR A 58 -2.23 -0.63 -10.28
N GLU A 59 -3.10 -0.65 -9.28
CA GLU A 59 -2.72 -0.87 -7.88
C GLU A 59 -2.03 -2.23 -7.73
N ALA A 60 -2.63 -3.31 -8.25
CA ALA A 60 -2.03 -4.64 -8.21
C ALA A 60 -0.68 -4.71 -8.97
N ARG A 61 -0.59 -4.07 -10.15
CA ARG A 61 0.65 -4.02 -10.94
C ARG A 61 1.77 -3.22 -10.29
N LEU A 62 1.42 -2.20 -9.49
CA LEU A 62 2.39 -1.32 -8.83
C LEU A 62 2.64 -1.69 -7.37
N GLN A 63 1.94 -2.69 -6.84
CA GLN A 63 1.99 -3.10 -5.43
C GLN A 63 3.41 -3.21 -4.89
N THR A 64 4.24 -4.05 -5.52
CA THR A 64 5.60 -4.32 -5.01
C THR A 64 6.56 -3.17 -5.25
N LEU A 65 6.32 -2.35 -6.27
CA LEU A 65 7.15 -1.17 -6.52
C LEU A 65 6.87 -0.07 -5.49
N VAL A 66 5.59 0.22 -5.23
CA VAL A 66 5.17 1.19 -4.20
C VAL A 66 5.60 0.76 -2.81
N MET A 67 5.62 -0.55 -2.57
CA MET A 67 6.08 -1.16 -1.32
C MET A 67 7.45 -0.66 -0.85
N PHE A 68 8.36 -0.45 -1.82
CA PHE A 68 9.76 -0.06 -1.60
C PHE A 68 10.04 1.43 -1.80
N ASP A 69 9.03 2.21 -2.18
CA ASP A 69 9.12 3.65 -2.40
C ASP A 69 10.37 4.13 -3.18
N PRO A 70 10.56 3.71 -4.45
CA PRO A 70 11.70 4.12 -5.25
C PRO A 70 11.73 5.64 -5.48
N LEU A 71 12.93 6.18 -5.69
CA LEU A 71 13.09 7.57 -6.08
C LEU A 71 12.58 7.81 -7.52
N PRO A 72 12.12 9.03 -7.84
CA PRO A 72 11.79 9.40 -9.21
C PRO A 72 12.97 9.21 -10.18
N PHE A 73 12.69 8.71 -11.37
CA PHE A 73 13.66 8.56 -12.46
C PHE A 73 13.02 8.97 -13.80
N PRO A 74 13.74 9.71 -14.66
CA PRO A 74 13.18 10.24 -15.91
C PRO A 74 13.04 9.19 -17.01
N SER A 75 13.84 8.12 -16.95
CA SER A 75 13.79 6.98 -17.87
C SER A 75 14.49 5.76 -17.25
N LEU A 76 14.23 4.56 -17.79
CA LEU A 76 14.78 3.30 -17.25
C LEU A 76 16.32 3.22 -17.27
N ASP A 77 16.96 3.91 -18.20
CA ASP A 77 18.43 4.01 -18.33
C ASP A 77 19.06 5.07 -17.41
N GLN A 78 18.24 5.88 -16.72
CA GLN A 78 18.66 6.99 -15.87
C GLN A 78 18.29 6.77 -14.39
N MET A 79 18.06 5.51 -14.00
CA MET A 79 17.96 5.13 -12.60
C MET A 79 19.33 5.20 -11.94
N ASP A 80 19.39 5.75 -10.74
CA ASP A 80 20.58 5.60 -9.90
C ASP A 80 20.67 4.17 -9.34
N ASP A 81 21.86 3.78 -8.88
CA ASP A 81 22.13 2.41 -8.42
C ASP A 81 21.21 1.97 -7.28
N SER A 82 20.80 2.89 -6.40
CA SER A 82 19.90 2.57 -5.30
C SER A 82 18.48 2.30 -5.80
N THR A 83 17.97 3.12 -6.71
CA THR A 83 16.67 2.88 -7.35
C THR A 83 16.68 1.60 -8.19
N ALA A 84 17.76 1.32 -8.92
CA ALA A 84 17.90 0.08 -9.68
C ALA A 84 17.89 -1.17 -8.77
N ALA A 85 18.49 -1.09 -7.58
CA ALA A 85 18.41 -2.14 -6.58
C ALA A 85 16.97 -2.34 -6.06
N LEU A 86 16.23 -1.26 -5.76
CA LEU A 86 14.82 -1.34 -5.36
C LEU A 86 13.92 -1.90 -6.47
N VAL A 87 14.20 -1.59 -7.73
CA VAL A 87 13.49 -2.18 -8.88
C VAL A 87 13.72 -3.69 -8.93
N LYS A 88 14.96 -4.13 -8.75
CA LYS A 88 15.29 -5.56 -8.68
C LYS A 88 14.60 -6.23 -7.50
N GLU A 89 14.62 -5.61 -6.33
CA GLU A 89 13.93 -6.08 -5.13
C GLU A 89 12.42 -6.21 -5.35
N SER A 90 11.79 -5.18 -5.91
CA SER A 90 10.36 -5.18 -6.24
C SER A 90 9.97 -6.29 -7.21
N ALA A 91 10.84 -6.64 -8.15
CA ALA A 91 10.61 -7.71 -9.11
C ALA A 91 10.72 -9.10 -8.48
N ILE A 92 11.67 -9.30 -7.55
CA ILE A 92 11.79 -10.53 -6.76
C ILE A 92 10.50 -10.76 -5.96
N TRP A 93 10.02 -9.73 -5.26
CA TRP A 93 8.76 -9.83 -4.51
C TRP A 93 7.56 -10.03 -5.42
N SER A 94 7.52 -9.39 -6.59
CA SER A 94 6.46 -9.59 -7.57
C SER A 94 6.42 -11.03 -8.07
N ALA A 95 7.59 -11.61 -8.36
CA ALA A 95 7.71 -13.02 -8.73
C ALA A 95 7.23 -13.93 -7.59
N LEU A 96 7.61 -13.64 -6.35
CA LEU A 96 7.17 -14.39 -5.17
C LEU A 96 5.65 -14.34 -4.98
N TYR A 97 5.04 -13.15 -5.05
CA TYR A 97 3.58 -13.01 -4.92
C TYR A 97 2.83 -13.73 -6.04
N THR A 98 3.36 -13.67 -7.26
CA THR A 98 2.78 -14.38 -8.41
C THR A 98 2.85 -15.90 -8.20
N ALA A 99 3.98 -16.41 -7.71
CA ALA A 99 4.15 -17.82 -7.38
C ALA A 99 3.19 -18.28 -6.27
N GLN A 100 3.03 -17.50 -5.21
CA GLN A 100 2.11 -17.79 -4.11
C GLN A 100 0.65 -17.88 -4.55
N GLN A 101 0.24 -17.05 -5.51
CA GLN A 101 -1.12 -17.05 -6.06
C GLN A 101 -1.35 -18.19 -7.08
N SER A 102 -0.30 -18.88 -7.51
CA SER A 102 -0.42 -20.02 -8.41
C SER A 102 -1.08 -21.22 -7.72
N SER A 103 -1.67 -22.12 -8.49
CA SER A 103 -2.34 -23.32 -7.95
C SER A 103 -1.42 -24.25 -7.17
N THR A 104 -0.11 -24.19 -7.44
CA THR A 104 0.91 -25.00 -6.77
C THR A 104 1.64 -24.22 -5.66
N GLY A 105 1.32 -22.94 -5.48
CA GLY A 105 2.00 -22.06 -4.55
C GLY A 105 3.52 -22.07 -4.74
N LEU A 106 4.23 -22.13 -3.61
CA LEU A 106 5.70 -22.20 -3.57
C LEU A 106 6.26 -23.62 -3.60
N ASP A 107 5.42 -24.66 -3.72
CA ASP A 107 5.85 -26.06 -3.57
C ASP A 107 6.74 -26.54 -4.73
N ASN A 108 6.63 -25.90 -5.90
CA ASN A 108 7.43 -26.23 -7.09
C ASN A 108 8.83 -25.59 -7.10
N TYR A 109 9.12 -24.73 -6.14
CA TYR A 109 10.37 -23.99 -6.09
C TYR A 109 11.40 -24.76 -5.27
N GLN A 110 12.65 -24.71 -5.72
CA GLN A 110 13.76 -25.30 -4.97
C GLN A 110 13.98 -24.52 -3.67
N ARG A 111 14.42 -25.23 -2.64
CA ARG A 111 14.83 -24.65 -1.36
C ARG A 111 16.27 -24.95 -1.08
N ASP A 112 16.91 -24.02 -0.41
CA ASP A 112 18.27 -24.17 0.09
C ASP A 112 18.29 -25.21 1.23
N PRO A 113 19.17 -26.22 1.18
CA PRO A 113 19.17 -27.31 2.17
C PRO A 113 19.60 -26.86 3.57
N ASP A 114 20.34 -25.75 3.68
CA ASP A 114 20.91 -25.29 4.95
C ASP A 114 19.99 -24.27 5.65
N THR A 115 19.34 -23.41 4.87
CA THR A 115 18.53 -22.28 5.38
C THR A 115 17.02 -22.45 5.18
N ASP A 116 16.59 -23.45 4.39
CA ASP A 116 15.21 -23.63 3.92
C ASP A 116 14.65 -22.43 3.12
N ALA A 117 15.52 -21.49 2.73
CA ALA A 117 15.16 -20.33 1.91
C ALA A 117 14.71 -20.77 0.53
N LEU A 118 13.74 -20.05 -0.03
CA LEU A 118 13.27 -20.28 -1.39
C LEU A 118 14.33 -19.82 -2.38
N ILE A 119 14.58 -20.61 -3.43
CA ILE A 119 15.47 -20.25 -4.52
C ILE A 119 14.59 -19.75 -5.67
N MET A 120 14.46 -18.42 -5.76
CA MET A 120 13.66 -17.75 -6.79
C MET A 120 14.44 -17.72 -8.11
N PRO A 121 13.99 -18.42 -9.17
CA PRO A 121 14.68 -18.44 -10.45
C PRO A 121 14.79 -17.04 -11.08
N ALA A 122 15.94 -16.73 -11.67
CA ALA A 122 16.18 -15.49 -12.40
C ALA A 122 15.13 -15.25 -13.49
N VAL A 123 14.66 -16.32 -14.14
CA VAL A 123 13.64 -16.26 -15.20
C VAL A 123 12.29 -15.72 -14.71
N ASP A 124 11.93 -16.00 -13.46
CA ASP A 124 10.68 -15.50 -12.86
C ASP A 124 10.82 -14.03 -12.48
N VAL A 125 12.00 -13.62 -12.02
CA VAL A 125 12.34 -12.21 -11.78
C VAL A 125 12.34 -11.43 -13.11
N ASP A 126 12.92 -11.98 -14.17
CA ASP A 126 12.88 -11.41 -15.52
C ASP A 126 11.46 -11.28 -16.06
N ALA A 127 10.60 -12.28 -15.80
CA ALA A 127 9.19 -12.22 -16.17
C ALA A 127 8.46 -11.09 -15.42
N ALA A 128 8.73 -10.91 -14.13
CA ALA A 128 8.20 -9.80 -13.35
C ALA A 128 8.69 -8.44 -13.86
N ILE A 129 9.98 -8.31 -14.18
CA ILE A 129 10.54 -7.12 -14.82
C ILE A 129 9.85 -6.84 -16.15
N ALA A 130 9.72 -7.83 -17.02
CA ALA A 130 9.11 -7.67 -18.33
C ALA A 130 7.61 -7.31 -18.25
N ALA A 131 6.90 -7.79 -17.22
CA ALA A 131 5.49 -7.50 -17.01
C ALA A 131 5.22 -6.02 -16.68
N LEU A 132 6.14 -5.36 -15.97
CA LEU A 132 5.99 -3.96 -15.57
C LEU A 132 6.72 -3.01 -16.53
N TYR A 133 7.99 -3.27 -16.83
CA TYR A 133 8.90 -2.39 -17.56
C TYR A 133 9.01 -2.70 -19.06
N GLY A 134 8.49 -3.85 -19.49
CA GLY A 134 8.48 -4.27 -20.89
C GLY A 134 9.60 -5.25 -21.25
N PRO A 135 9.46 -5.97 -22.38
CA PRO A 135 10.34 -7.08 -22.74
C PRO A 135 11.78 -6.66 -23.05
N ASP A 136 11.98 -5.39 -23.43
CA ASP A 136 13.26 -4.83 -23.84
C ASP A 136 14.13 -4.39 -22.66
N TYR A 137 13.53 -4.11 -21.50
CA TYR A 137 14.28 -3.77 -20.30
C TYR A 137 14.85 -5.03 -19.64
N LYS A 138 16.12 -4.97 -19.25
CA LYS A 138 16.87 -6.07 -18.64
C LYS A 138 17.63 -5.57 -17.44
N ILE A 139 17.64 -6.38 -16.39
CA ILE A 139 18.45 -6.15 -15.21
C ILE A 139 19.73 -6.99 -15.27
N THR A 140 20.76 -6.57 -14.55
CA THR A 140 21.95 -7.40 -14.32
C THR A 140 21.75 -8.19 -13.03
N HIS A 141 21.76 -9.52 -13.13
CA HIS A 141 21.68 -10.39 -11.96
C HIS A 141 22.98 -10.37 -11.15
N GLY A 142 22.84 -10.57 -9.85
CA GLY A 142 23.94 -10.54 -8.90
C GLY A 142 23.44 -10.16 -7.52
N SER A 143 24.23 -10.51 -6.49
CA SER A 143 23.93 -10.18 -5.10
C SER A 143 23.92 -8.67 -4.88
N PHE A 144 23.02 -8.19 -4.03
CA PHE A 144 22.85 -6.77 -3.74
C PHE A 144 22.20 -6.57 -2.37
N ASP A 145 22.33 -5.36 -1.82
CA ASP A 145 21.64 -4.96 -0.59
C ASP A 145 20.32 -4.29 -0.94
N GLY A 146 19.22 -4.82 -0.40
CA GLY A 146 17.90 -4.19 -0.47
C GLY A 146 17.62 -3.31 0.74
N VAL A 147 16.34 -3.00 0.96
CA VAL A 147 15.93 -2.10 2.06
C VAL A 147 16.24 -2.69 3.44
N ASP A 148 15.85 -3.95 3.67
CA ASP A 148 15.94 -4.57 5.01
C ASP A 148 16.91 -5.76 5.06
N MET A 149 17.33 -6.29 3.91
CA MET A 149 18.16 -7.48 3.83
C MET A 149 19.01 -7.52 2.57
N SER A 150 20.08 -8.30 2.63
CA SER A 150 20.90 -8.62 1.47
C SER A 150 20.29 -9.80 0.69
N TYR A 151 20.25 -9.66 -0.63
CA TYR A 151 19.80 -10.70 -1.55
C TYR A 151 21.01 -11.41 -2.13
N ILE A 152 21.11 -12.71 -1.88
CA ILE A 152 22.20 -13.54 -2.38
C ILE A 152 21.78 -14.18 -3.70
N TYR A 153 22.57 -13.96 -4.75
CA TYR A 153 22.38 -14.61 -6.04
C TYR A 153 23.28 -15.84 -6.16
N LEU A 154 22.67 -17.00 -6.40
CA LEU A 154 23.36 -18.28 -6.62
C LEU A 154 23.61 -18.45 -8.11
N GLU A 155 24.85 -18.21 -8.55
CA GLU A 155 25.22 -18.29 -9.98
C GLU A 155 24.98 -19.68 -10.57
N GLU A 156 25.30 -20.75 -9.84
CA GLU A 156 25.13 -22.13 -10.33
C GLU A 156 23.66 -22.50 -10.57
N GLN A 157 22.77 -21.94 -9.76
CA GLN A 157 21.33 -22.24 -9.80
C GLN A 157 20.54 -21.17 -10.56
N GLN A 158 21.20 -20.08 -10.96
CA GLN A 158 20.60 -18.92 -11.61
C GLN A 158 19.38 -18.41 -10.85
N GLY A 159 19.50 -18.24 -9.53
CA GLY A 159 18.38 -17.86 -8.66
C GLY A 159 18.79 -17.06 -7.43
N TYR A 160 17.83 -16.35 -6.83
CA TYR A 160 18.01 -15.59 -5.60
C TYR A 160 17.56 -16.39 -4.39
N LEU A 161 18.34 -16.36 -3.32
CA LEU A 161 17.93 -16.87 -2.00
C LEU A 161 16.98 -15.90 -1.33
N ILE A 162 15.73 -16.31 -1.20
CA ILE A 162 14.66 -15.52 -0.59
C ILE A 162 14.24 -16.19 0.72
N PRO A 163 14.50 -15.59 1.88
CA PRO A 163 13.95 -16.09 3.12
C PRO A 163 12.42 -16.04 3.05
N VAL A 164 11.74 -17.12 3.42
CA VAL A 164 10.26 -17.15 3.46
C VAL A 164 9.79 -16.52 4.78
N THR A 165 10.06 -15.22 4.94
CA THR A 165 9.56 -14.40 6.04
C THR A 165 8.46 -13.48 5.51
N SER A 166 7.54 -13.07 6.38
CA SER A 166 6.56 -12.04 6.02
C SER A 166 7.26 -10.69 6.01
N GLN A 167 7.53 -10.11 4.83
CA GLN A 167 7.92 -8.70 4.75
C GLN A 167 6.67 -7.82 4.82
N MET A 168 6.68 -6.86 5.74
CA MET A 168 5.69 -5.79 5.76
C MET A 168 6.23 -4.64 4.92
N GLY A 169 5.59 -4.40 3.77
CA GLY A 169 5.87 -3.24 2.94
C GLY A 169 5.73 -1.90 3.67
N LEU A 170 6.40 -0.86 3.17
CA LEU A 170 6.25 0.50 3.75
C LEU A 170 4.90 1.12 3.38
N TYR A 171 4.46 0.88 2.14
CA TYR A 171 3.26 1.49 1.58
C TYR A 171 2.41 0.51 0.76
N THR A 172 1.13 0.82 0.66
CA THR A 172 0.18 0.21 -0.28
C THR A 172 -0.24 1.27 -1.31
N PRO A 173 -0.28 0.93 -2.62
CA PRO A 173 -0.74 1.84 -3.66
C PRO A 173 -2.24 2.12 -3.55
N LYS A 174 -2.61 3.36 -3.83
CA LYS A 174 -3.98 3.78 -4.10
C LYS A 174 -4.01 4.65 -5.35
N VAL A 175 -4.61 4.18 -6.44
CA VAL A 175 -4.62 4.92 -7.71
C VAL A 175 -5.73 5.98 -7.69
N GLU A 176 -5.33 7.25 -7.59
CA GLU A 176 -6.25 8.38 -7.58
C GLU A 176 -6.68 8.78 -8.99
N GLN A 177 -5.79 8.69 -9.98
CA GLN A 177 -6.08 9.15 -11.34
C GLN A 177 -5.37 8.34 -12.43
N LEU A 178 -6.09 8.12 -13.53
CA LEU A 178 -5.56 7.60 -14.78
C LEU A 178 -5.76 8.67 -15.86
N LYS A 179 -4.67 9.23 -16.40
CA LYS A 179 -4.73 10.29 -17.41
C LYS A 179 -3.91 9.90 -18.64
N LYS A 180 -4.55 9.82 -19.80
CA LYS A 180 -3.86 9.61 -21.08
C LYS A 180 -3.57 10.96 -21.73
N GLN A 181 -2.30 11.23 -22.01
CA GLN A 181 -1.87 12.48 -22.63
C GLN A 181 -0.59 12.21 -23.44
N ASP A 182 -0.50 12.79 -24.65
CA ASP A 182 0.71 12.76 -25.49
C ASP A 182 1.26 11.34 -25.75
N GLY A 183 0.36 10.36 -25.92
CA GLY A 183 0.75 8.96 -26.14
C GLY A 183 1.22 8.22 -24.89
N LYS A 184 1.26 8.88 -23.74
CA LYS A 184 1.60 8.32 -22.43
C LYS A 184 0.34 8.14 -21.57
N LEU A 185 0.40 7.18 -20.65
CA LEU A 185 -0.58 7.01 -19.59
C LEU A 185 0.09 7.39 -18.26
N ARG A 186 -0.37 8.47 -17.65
CA ARG A 186 0.01 8.90 -16.31
C ARG A 186 -0.93 8.25 -15.30
N VAL A 187 -0.35 7.53 -14.35
CA VAL A 187 -1.06 6.89 -13.24
C VAL A 187 -0.61 7.59 -11.96
N THR A 188 -1.48 8.40 -11.37
CA THR A 188 -1.21 9.09 -10.11
C THR A 188 -1.55 8.17 -8.95
N VAL A 189 -0.54 7.82 -8.18
CA VAL A 189 -0.62 6.84 -7.10
C VAL A 189 -0.34 7.51 -5.76
N GLY A 190 -1.27 7.36 -4.84
CA GLY A 190 -1.10 7.65 -3.43
C GLY A 190 -0.42 6.51 -2.69
N TYR A 191 0.49 6.85 -1.80
CA TYR A 191 1.22 5.95 -0.93
C TYR A 191 0.54 5.91 0.43
N VAL A 192 -0.21 4.84 0.69
CA VAL A 192 -0.90 4.63 1.96
C VAL A 192 0.05 3.89 2.91
N PRO A 193 0.47 4.49 4.05
CA PRO A 193 1.38 3.84 4.98
C PRO A 193 0.81 2.53 5.50
N THR A 194 1.65 1.52 5.69
CA THR A 194 1.24 0.34 6.44
C THR A 194 1.16 0.65 7.94
N PRO A 195 0.39 -0.12 8.73
CA PRO A 195 0.22 0.15 10.16
C PRO A 195 1.54 0.27 10.93
N ALA A 196 2.56 -0.52 10.56
CA ALA A 196 3.89 -0.46 11.18
C ALA A 196 4.58 0.91 10.98
N LEU A 197 4.36 1.58 9.85
CA LEU A 197 4.98 2.86 9.53
C LEU A 197 4.25 4.06 10.18
N SER A 198 2.98 3.87 10.53
CA SER A 198 2.09 4.96 10.91
C SER A 198 2.32 5.46 12.33
N GLY A 199 3.01 4.68 13.18
CA GLY A 199 3.22 4.97 14.60
C GLY A 199 1.94 5.05 15.45
N ASP A 200 0.78 5.07 14.79
CA ASP A 200 -0.55 5.05 15.37
C ASP A 200 -0.95 3.60 15.63
N TYR A 201 -0.96 3.23 16.91
CA TYR A 201 -1.51 1.95 17.40
C TYR A 201 -3.05 1.95 17.40
N SER A 202 -3.69 2.92 16.75
CA SER A 202 -5.11 2.83 16.42
C SER A 202 -5.39 1.56 15.62
N MET A 203 -6.48 0.88 15.97
CA MET A 203 -6.99 -0.28 15.22
C MET A 203 -7.56 0.10 13.84
N SER A 204 -7.46 1.37 13.44
CA SER A 204 -7.80 1.82 12.08
C SER A 204 -6.59 1.73 11.16
N THR A 205 -6.68 0.90 10.12
CA THR A 205 -5.71 0.91 9.02
C THR A 205 -5.70 2.30 8.38
N PRO A 206 -4.52 2.92 8.17
CA PRO A 206 -4.40 4.15 7.40
C PRO A 206 -5.07 3.96 6.04
N SER A 207 -5.90 4.92 5.64
CA SER A 207 -6.64 4.89 4.37
C SER A 207 -6.33 6.11 3.49
N GLU A 208 -5.61 7.08 4.05
CA GLU A 208 -5.22 8.31 3.39
C GLU A 208 -3.76 8.24 2.95
N PRO A 209 -3.46 8.57 1.69
CA PRO A 209 -2.08 8.65 1.22
C PRO A 209 -1.31 9.81 1.85
N THR A 210 -0.05 9.56 2.21
CA THR A 210 0.87 10.58 2.75
C THR A 210 1.85 11.13 1.71
N LYS A 211 1.97 10.45 0.56
CA LYS A 211 2.80 10.84 -0.59
C LYS A 211 2.07 10.48 -1.88
N TYR A 212 2.35 11.22 -2.97
CA TYR A 212 1.86 10.92 -4.31
C TYR A 212 2.99 10.90 -5.32
N MET A 213 2.95 9.93 -6.24
CA MET A 213 3.87 9.86 -7.37
C MET A 213 3.11 9.55 -8.66
N ASP A 214 3.65 10.05 -9.76
CA ASP A 214 3.10 9.85 -11.10
C ASP A 214 3.94 8.81 -11.84
N TYR A 215 3.31 7.68 -12.14
CA TYR A 215 3.89 6.59 -12.90
C TYR A 215 3.57 6.78 -14.38
N ILE A 216 4.62 6.88 -15.19
CA ILE A 216 4.49 7.19 -16.61
C ILE A 216 4.64 5.91 -17.41
N PHE A 217 3.55 5.51 -18.07
CA PHE A 217 3.54 4.35 -18.94
C PHE A 217 3.55 4.75 -20.41
N GLU A 218 4.32 4.02 -21.20
CA GLU A 218 4.31 4.10 -22.66
C GLU A 218 3.80 2.81 -23.28
N LYS A 219 3.19 2.94 -24.46
CA LYS A 219 2.53 1.83 -25.13
C LYS A 219 3.51 1.14 -26.08
N ASN A 220 3.81 -0.14 -25.82
CA ASN A 220 4.49 -1.01 -26.78
C ASN A 220 3.51 -2.11 -27.23
N GLY A 221 3.15 -2.07 -28.53
CA GLY A 221 2.11 -2.93 -29.08
C GLY A 221 0.73 -2.67 -28.48
N ARG A 222 0.22 -3.64 -27.69
CA ARG A 222 -1.11 -3.56 -27.04
C ARG A 222 -1.02 -3.28 -25.53
N THR A 223 0.19 -3.26 -24.97
CA THR A 223 0.42 -3.23 -23.52
C THR A 223 1.10 -1.91 -23.12
N TRP A 224 0.78 -1.44 -21.92
CA TRP A 224 1.39 -0.27 -21.30
C TRP A 224 2.50 -0.72 -20.35
N TYR A 225 3.70 -0.17 -20.51
CA TYR A 225 4.87 -0.47 -19.70
C TYR A 225 5.40 0.79 -19.01
N LEU A 226 5.81 0.66 -17.76
CA LEU A 226 6.35 1.75 -16.96
C LEU A 226 7.71 2.16 -17.52
N THR A 227 7.87 3.44 -17.84
CA THR A 227 9.13 3.98 -18.40
C THR A 227 9.75 5.07 -17.56
N ALA A 228 8.97 5.78 -16.75
CA ALA A 228 9.45 6.85 -15.88
C ALA A 228 8.60 6.99 -14.62
N LEU A 229 9.19 7.60 -13.60
CA LEU A 229 8.55 7.90 -12.33
C LEU A 229 8.83 9.36 -11.96
N GLU A 230 7.77 10.12 -11.68
CA GLU A 230 7.84 11.54 -11.37
C GLU A 230 7.18 11.85 -10.02
N THR A 231 7.65 12.88 -9.32
CA THR A 231 6.91 13.43 -8.18
C THR A 231 5.60 14.03 -8.67
N SER A 232 4.48 13.65 -8.05
CA SER A 232 3.17 14.16 -8.46
C SER A 232 2.98 15.62 -8.03
N GLU A 233 2.23 16.38 -8.82
CA GLU A 233 1.73 17.71 -8.40
C GLU A 233 0.63 17.59 -7.33
N MET A 234 0.01 16.41 -7.21
CA MET A 234 -0.99 16.13 -6.18
C MET A 234 -0.36 16.16 -4.80
N LYS A 235 -0.97 16.94 -3.89
CA LYS A 235 -0.50 17.04 -2.50
C LYS A 235 -1.43 16.24 -1.59
N PRO A 236 -0.89 15.64 -0.51
CA PRO A 236 -1.71 15.13 0.58
C PRO A 236 -2.69 16.17 1.05
N ALA A 237 -3.90 15.73 1.40
CA ALA A 237 -4.81 16.56 2.14
C ALA A 237 -4.03 17.03 3.38
N ALA A 238 -3.83 18.34 3.52
CA ALA A 238 -3.26 18.86 4.74
C ALA A 238 -4.18 18.39 5.85
N SER A 239 -3.67 17.50 6.72
CA SER A 239 -4.39 17.11 7.91
C SER A 239 -4.78 18.42 8.58
N SER A 240 -6.07 18.73 8.59
CA SER A 240 -6.59 19.73 9.50
C SER A 240 -6.37 19.13 10.87
N THR A 241 -5.17 19.31 11.43
CA THR A 241 -5.00 19.35 12.86
C THR A 241 -5.94 20.44 13.30
N THR A 242 -7.13 20.04 13.74
CA THR A 242 -7.90 20.82 14.68
C THR A 242 -6.90 21.07 15.79
N THR A 243 -6.30 22.25 15.79
CA THR A 243 -5.55 22.78 16.92
C THR A 243 -6.51 22.67 18.09
N ALA A 244 -6.37 21.60 18.87
CA ALA A 244 -7.03 21.49 20.14
C ALA A 244 -6.60 22.74 20.88
N SER A 245 -7.57 23.62 21.14
CA SER A 245 -7.37 24.87 21.83
C SER A 245 -6.45 24.63 23.02
N GLN A 246 -5.25 25.20 22.92
CA GLN A 246 -4.32 25.34 24.02
C GLN A 246 -5.13 25.86 25.22
N PRO A 247 -5.15 25.16 26.38
CA PRO A 247 -5.74 25.72 27.56
C PRO A 247 -4.98 27.00 27.86
N THR A 248 -5.69 28.12 27.92
CA THR A 248 -5.19 29.38 28.45
C THR A 248 -4.57 29.12 29.83
N GLU A 249 -3.26 29.31 29.94
CA GLU A 249 -2.55 29.41 31.21
C GLU A 249 -3.03 30.66 31.94
N ASP A 250 -4.09 30.52 32.72
CA ASP A 250 -4.45 31.44 33.79
C ASP A 250 -4.87 30.59 35.00
N ALA A 251 -3.88 29.99 35.67
CA ALA A 251 -3.99 29.53 37.04
C ALA A 251 -2.59 29.37 37.65
N VAL A 252 -2.14 30.40 38.36
CA VAL A 252 -0.98 30.36 39.24
C VAL A 252 -1.25 29.40 40.41
N GLY A 253 -0.41 28.37 40.59
CA GLY A 253 -0.29 27.59 41.83
C GLY A 253 0.33 26.19 41.66
N PRO A 254 1.01 25.69 42.70
CA PRO A 254 2.44 25.90 43.01
C PRO A 254 3.36 24.89 42.31
N GLU A 255 4.64 25.25 42.20
CA GLU A 255 5.74 24.46 41.61
C GLU A 255 5.76 23.00 42.13
N PHE A 256 5.69 22.06 41.19
CA PHE A 256 5.96 20.65 41.45
C PHE A 256 7.48 20.44 41.48
N ASP A 257 8.04 20.19 42.65
CA ASP A 257 9.45 19.81 42.83
C ASP A 257 9.63 18.30 42.63
N PRO A 258 10.23 17.84 41.51
CA PRO A 258 10.40 16.42 41.19
C PRO A 258 11.36 15.68 42.14
N THR A 259 12.09 16.38 43.02
CA THR A 259 13.04 15.76 43.95
C THR A 259 12.37 15.15 45.19
N SER A 260 11.10 15.46 45.43
CA SER A 260 10.35 14.99 46.61
C SER A 260 9.68 13.61 46.42
N ALA A 261 9.58 13.10 45.18
CA ALA A 261 8.98 11.80 44.88
C ALA A 261 9.93 10.60 45.09
N ILE A 262 11.22 10.83 45.35
CA ILE A 262 12.21 9.76 45.57
C ILE A 262 12.50 9.52 47.06
N ALA A 263 12.06 10.41 47.95
CA ALA A 263 12.29 10.31 49.40
C ALA A 263 11.27 9.42 50.16
N GLY A 264 10.27 8.85 49.47
CA GLY A 264 9.15 8.15 50.11
C GLY A 264 9.24 6.62 50.16
N ASN A 265 10.25 5.99 49.55
CA ASN A 265 10.28 4.52 49.43
C ASN A 265 11.60 3.86 49.84
N ALA A 266 12.41 4.55 50.65
CA ALA A 266 13.62 3.99 51.26
C ALA A 266 13.49 4.02 52.78
N ASP A 267 12.54 3.27 53.33
CA ASP A 267 12.68 2.75 54.69
C ASP A 267 12.04 1.37 54.81
N SER A 268 12.78 0.45 55.45
CA SER A 268 12.44 -0.93 55.78
C SER A 268 12.57 -2.01 54.70
N ALA A 269 13.81 -2.29 54.26
CA ALA A 269 14.34 -3.67 54.16
C ALA A 269 15.83 -3.67 53.76
N LEU A 270 16.74 -3.37 54.68
CA LEU A 270 18.01 -4.09 54.86
C LEU A 270 18.77 -3.54 56.09
N LEU A 271 18.44 -4.07 57.27
CA LEU A 271 19.33 -4.04 58.42
C LEU A 271 19.67 -5.47 58.79
N GLN A 272 20.64 -6.08 58.09
CA GLN A 272 21.56 -7.03 58.71
C GLN A 272 22.78 -7.28 57.82
N GLY A 273 23.97 -7.04 58.37
CA GLY A 273 25.23 -7.52 57.82
C GLY A 273 26.14 -6.45 57.23
N GLY A 274 26.71 -5.59 58.07
CA GLY A 274 28.03 -5.03 57.77
C GLY A 274 29.08 -6.09 58.09
N ASP A 275 30.06 -6.29 57.20
CA ASP A 275 31.43 -5.80 57.40
C ASP A 275 32.35 -6.22 56.23
N SER A 276 33.36 -5.37 55.96
CA SER A 276 34.65 -5.62 55.27
C SER A 276 34.65 -6.18 53.82
N GLN A 277 35.45 -5.75 52.83
CA GLN A 277 36.73 -5.02 52.69
C GLN A 277 36.81 -4.53 51.22
N GLN A 278 36.94 -3.23 50.96
CA GLN A 278 38.17 -2.53 50.57
C GLN A 278 39.03 -3.21 49.48
N ALA A 279 39.08 -2.52 48.33
CA ALA A 279 40.06 -2.68 47.26
C ALA A 279 41.49 -2.34 47.72
N ASP A 280 42.47 -2.99 47.12
CA ASP A 280 43.56 -2.37 46.34
C ASP A 280 44.80 -3.29 46.33
N SER A 281 45.40 -3.49 45.17
CA SER A 281 46.87 -3.53 45.01
C SER A 281 47.28 -3.67 43.55
N ALA A 282 48.09 -2.68 43.16
CA ALA A 282 48.80 -2.46 41.92
C ALA A 282 49.75 -3.59 41.47
N ALA A 283 49.90 -3.64 40.14
CA ALA A 283 51.11 -3.81 39.32
C ALA A 283 52.38 -4.45 39.91
N THR A 284 53.01 -5.34 39.12
CA THR A 284 54.34 -5.14 38.47
C THR A 284 55.04 -6.49 38.26
N ASP A 285 55.17 -6.86 36.99
CA ASP A 285 56.36 -7.29 36.25
C ASP A 285 57.31 -8.43 36.70
N GLU A 286 57.88 -9.03 35.64
CA GLU A 286 59.13 -9.78 35.51
C GLU A 286 59.29 -11.26 35.97
N ASN A 287 59.60 -12.06 34.93
CA ASN A 287 60.73 -12.99 34.79
C ASN A 287 60.57 -14.50 35.05
N GLY A 288 61.05 -15.25 34.04
CA GLY A 288 61.59 -16.62 34.10
C GLY A 288 60.58 -17.75 34.30
N GLU A 289 60.78 -18.98 33.88
CA GLU A 289 61.82 -19.65 33.10
C GLU A 289 61.23 -21.05 32.78
N THR A 290 61.53 -21.53 31.58
CA THR A 290 61.48 -22.90 31.01
C THR A 290 60.99 -24.12 31.82
N THR A 291 60.39 -25.09 31.09
CA THR A 291 60.71 -26.55 30.98
C THR A 291 59.39 -27.33 30.78
N GLU A 292 59.09 -27.85 29.58
CA GLU A 292 59.37 -29.23 29.11
C GLU A 292 58.80 -30.36 30.00
N GLU A 293 57.85 -31.13 29.43
CA GLU A 293 57.79 -32.61 29.37
C GLU A 293 56.35 -33.13 29.29
N GLY A 294 56.12 -34.09 28.37
CA GLY A 294 55.00 -35.04 28.42
C GLY A 294 54.03 -35.01 27.25
#